data_AF-A0AAE4D685-F1
#
_entry.id   AF-A0AAE4D685-F1
#
_cell.length_a   1.000
_cell.length_b   1.000
_cell.length_c   1.000
_cell.angle_alpha   90.00
_cell.angle_beta   90.00
_cell.angle_gamma   90.00
#
_symmetry.space_group_name_H-M   'P 1'
#
loop_
_entity.id
_entity.type
_entity.pdbx_description
1 polymer ?
#
loop_
_entity_poly.entity_id
_entity_poly.type
_entity_poly.pdbx_seq_one_letter_code
_entity_poly.pdbx_strand_id
1 'polypeptide(L)'
;HMVTIFQDHPDVLAQYQRWFKYILVDEYQDTNVAQYLWLRLLAQGHRNVCCVGDDDQSIYGWRGAEVGNILKFEADFPGATVVRLEQNYRSTGHILGAASGVIAANKGRLGKELFTAAGEGEKVRLIGHWDGEEEARWIGDEIEAMQRGTRGRAPMGLDSMAILVRASHQMRAFEDRFLTIGLPYRVIGGPRFYERQEIRDAMAYFRLAVSLDDDLAFERIVNTPKRGLGDKAVQTIQRTARDNGVSLVEGARLCVQGQMIKGKGGGALAGLVQGLDRWHRQLRAETDSHVELAQVILDESGYTAMWQNDRTPEAPGRLENLKELVEALEQFENLQGFLEHVSLIMDNESQESEEKVTIMTLHGAKGLEFPAVFLPGWEDGLFPSQRSMDESGLKGLEEERRLAYVGITRAEEVCTISFVGTRRVYGQWQSQMPSRFIDELPEDHVEVLTPPGLYGSTGGAMDLPQSDLPDRAANADAYDSPGWRRMQARRDRRPVSQPAEARGLVIDAQAVPAFGVGDRVFHQKFGYGEVMEIEGDKLLIEFDKAGAKRLVGKFVVAAGQVDGVPF
;
A
#
# COMPACT_ATOMS: atom_id res chain seq x y z
N HIS A 1 7.55 9.59 -34.49
CA HIS A 1 8.54 9.46 -33.39
C HIS A 1 9.91 9.94 -33.89
N MET A 2 10.87 10.32 -33.03
CA MET A 2 12.20 10.78 -33.49
C MET A 2 12.93 9.74 -34.36
N VAL A 3 12.77 8.45 -34.01
CA VAL A 3 13.27 7.32 -34.82
C VAL A 3 12.78 7.39 -36.27
N THR A 4 11.48 7.61 -36.49
CA THR A 4 10.89 7.73 -37.83
C THR A 4 11.49 8.91 -38.60
N ILE A 5 11.62 10.07 -37.95
CA ILE A 5 12.19 11.27 -38.58
C ILE A 5 13.62 11.00 -39.03
N PHE A 6 14.44 10.37 -38.18
CA PHE A 6 15.83 10.05 -38.53
C PHE A 6 15.97 8.96 -39.59
N GLN A 7 15.00 8.06 -39.71
CA GLN A 7 14.95 7.05 -40.78
C GLN A 7 14.52 7.65 -42.13
N ASP A 8 13.54 8.55 -42.12
CA ASP A 8 12.97 9.14 -43.34
C ASP A 8 13.75 10.35 -43.86
N HIS A 9 14.49 11.05 -42.98
CA HIS A 9 15.24 12.27 -43.28
C HIS A 9 16.73 12.13 -42.89
N PRO A 10 17.58 11.51 -43.75
CA PRO A 10 18.99 11.28 -43.46
C PRO A 10 19.83 12.56 -43.28
N ASP A 11 19.41 13.66 -43.91
CA ASP A 11 20.03 14.98 -43.78
C ASP A 11 19.93 15.54 -42.36
N VAL A 12 18.75 15.38 -41.74
CA VAL A 12 18.50 15.74 -40.34
C VAL A 12 19.31 14.84 -39.41
N LEU A 13 19.32 13.52 -39.63
CA LEU A 13 20.14 12.60 -38.84
C LEU A 13 21.63 12.98 -38.89
N ALA A 14 22.15 13.25 -40.09
CA ALA A 14 23.55 13.64 -40.28
C ALA A 14 23.90 14.94 -39.53
N GLN A 15 22.95 15.88 -39.39
CA GLN A 15 23.14 17.08 -38.58
C GLN A 15 23.32 16.76 -37.11
N TYR A 16 22.45 15.92 -36.53
CA TYR A 16 22.57 15.51 -35.13
C TYR A 16 23.81 14.66 -34.88
N GLN A 17 24.16 13.77 -35.80
CA GLN A 17 25.41 13.00 -35.71
C GLN A 17 26.63 13.92 -35.65
N ARG A 18 26.67 15.01 -36.43
CA ARG A 18 27.77 16.00 -36.35
C ARG A 18 27.83 16.74 -35.02
N TRP A 19 26.67 17.03 -34.42
CA TRP A 19 26.61 17.73 -33.12
C TRP A 19 26.99 16.80 -31.96
N PHE A 20 26.50 15.57 -31.96
CA PHE A 20 26.72 14.61 -30.90
C PHE A 20 27.94 13.74 -31.16
N LYS A 21 29.11 14.36 -31.00
CA LYS A 21 30.40 13.68 -31.16
C LYS A 21 30.65 12.61 -30.10
N TYR A 22 30.16 12.81 -28.88
CA TYR A 22 30.25 11.88 -27.75
C TYR A 22 28.87 11.76 -27.13
N ILE A 23 28.43 10.53 -26.85
CA ILE A 23 27.13 10.24 -26.25
C ILE A 23 27.36 9.48 -24.95
N LEU A 24 26.81 10.01 -23.86
CA LEU A 24 26.83 9.40 -22.55
C LEU A 24 25.39 9.02 -22.20
N VAL A 25 25.18 7.77 -21.82
CA VAL A 25 23.86 7.25 -21.42
C VAL A 25 24.00 6.63 -20.05
N ASP A 26 23.22 7.13 -19.10
CA ASP A 26 23.09 6.53 -17.78
C ASP A 26 21.82 5.66 -17.71
N GLU A 27 21.73 4.78 -16.71
CA GLU A 27 20.60 3.86 -16.50
C GLU A 27 20.22 3.04 -17.75
N TYR A 28 21.23 2.59 -18.51
CA TYR A 28 21.07 1.97 -19.82
C TYR A 28 20.23 0.68 -19.80
N GLN A 29 20.20 -0.03 -18.67
CA GLN A 29 19.40 -1.24 -18.47
C GLN A 29 17.90 -1.00 -18.56
N ASP A 30 17.41 0.22 -18.28
CA ASP A 30 15.99 0.56 -18.31
C ASP A 30 15.53 1.09 -19.67
N THR A 31 16.39 1.01 -20.70
CA THR A 31 16.05 1.51 -22.03
C THR A 31 15.04 0.59 -22.71
N ASN A 32 14.02 1.20 -23.32
CA ASN A 32 13.08 0.49 -24.18
C ASN A 32 13.59 0.39 -25.63
N VAL A 33 12.91 -0.42 -26.44
CA VAL A 33 13.29 -0.66 -27.85
C VAL A 33 13.39 0.63 -28.66
N ALA A 34 12.48 1.59 -28.44
CA ALA A 34 12.48 2.86 -29.17
C ALA A 34 13.68 3.75 -28.80
N GLN A 35 14.01 3.84 -27.51
CA GLN A 35 15.19 4.55 -27.00
C GLN A 35 16.49 3.93 -27.51
N TYR A 36 16.58 2.60 -27.47
CA TYR A 36 17.71 1.85 -28.01
C TYR A 36 17.92 2.12 -29.52
N LEU A 37 16.86 2.01 -30.34
CA LEU A 37 16.95 2.29 -31.77
C LEU A 37 17.36 3.75 -32.05
N TRP A 38 16.84 4.68 -31.25
CA TRP A 38 17.20 6.09 -31.38
C TRP A 38 18.67 6.35 -31.06
N LEU A 39 19.17 5.79 -29.96
CA LEU A 39 20.58 5.84 -29.58
C LEU A 39 21.46 5.26 -30.69
N ARG A 40 21.06 4.11 -31.25
CA ARG A 40 21.82 3.42 -32.30
C ARG A 40 21.96 4.29 -33.56
N LEU A 41 20.89 4.96 -34.00
CA LEU A 41 20.95 5.87 -35.15
C LEU A 41 21.93 7.03 -34.90
N LEU A 42 21.93 7.61 -33.70
CA LEU A 42 22.83 8.69 -33.33
C LEU A 42 24.30 8.22 -33.22
N ALA A 43 24.52 7.10 -32.54
CA ALA A 43 25.86 6.58 -32.26
C ALA A 43 26.58 6.06 -33.52
N GLN A 44 25.86 5.69 -34.59
CA GLN A 44 26.47 5.19 -35.82
C GLN A 44 27.42 6.19 -36.52
N GLY A 45 27.26 7.49 -36.32
CA GLY A 45 28.08 8.52 -36.97
C GLY A 45 29.54 8.53 -36.48
N HIS A 46 29.75 8.58 -35.15
CA HIS A 46 31.07 8.68 -34.54
C HIS A 46 31.49 7.46 -33.72
N ARG A 47 30.54 6.62 -33.31
CA ARG A 47 30.73 5.45 -32.44
C ARG A 47 31.38 5.73 -31.07
N ASN A 48 31.38 6.99 -30.65
CA ASN A 48 31.81 7.37 -29.30
C ASN A 48 30.60 7.37 -28.36
N VAL A 49 30.17 6.17 -27.98
CA VAL A 49 29.07 5.98 -27.02
C VAL A 49 29.62 5.32 -25.75
N CYS A 50 29.27 5.88 -24.60
CA CYS A 50 29.54 5.30 -23.30
C CYS A 50 28.19 5.12 -22.60
N CYS A 51 27.83 3.87 -22.33
CA CYS A 51 26.64 3.52 -21.58
C CYS A 51 27.06 3.02 -20.20
N VAL A 52 26.37 3.51 -19.18
CA VAL A 52 26.48 3.06 -17.79
C VAL A 52 25.15 2.43 -17.41
N GLY A 53 25.21 1.31 -16.70
CA GLY A 53 24.01 0.63 -16.25
C GLY A 53 24.35 -0.65 -15.50
N ASP A 54 23.33 -1.21 -14.87
CA ASP A 54 23.42 -2.40 -14.04
C ASP A 54 22.23 -3.31 -14.33
N ASP A 55 22.48 -4.52 -14.85
CA ASP A 55 21.45 -5.49 -15.20
C ASP A 55 20.64 -5.99 -13.99
N ASP A 56 21.21 -5.92 -12.79
CA ASP A 56 20.53 -6.25 -11.53
C ASP A 56 19.60 -5.14 -11.04
N GLN A 57 19.69 -3.93 -11.62
CA GLN A 57 18.86 -2.77 -11.28
C GLN A 57 17.84 -2.40 -12.37
N SER A 58 17.55 -3.32 -13.29
CA SER A 58 16.49 -3.13 -14.28
C SER A 58 15.12 -3.48 -13.69
N ILE A 59 14.30 -2.47 -13.42
CA ILE A 59 13.02 -2.61 -12.69
C ILE A 59 11.84 -1.93 -13.40
N TYR A 60 12.03 -1.45 -14.64
CA TYR A 60 10.96 -0.85 -15.46
C TYR A 60 10.51 -1.76 -16.61
N GLY A 61 10.52 -3.08 -16.44
CA GLY A 61 10.10 -4.04 -17.45
C GLY A 61 8.65 -3.82 -17.89
N TRP A 62 7.77 -3.48 -16.93
CA TRP A 62 6.37 -3.09 -17.18
C TRP A 62 6.20 -1.82 -18.05
N ARG A 63 7.23 -0.96 -18.15
CA ARG A 63 7.26 0.20 -19.08
C ARG A 63 7.88 -0.14 -20.44
N GLY A 64 8.22 -1.41 -20.67
CA GLY A 64 8.86 -1.90 -21.89
C GLY A 64 10.39 -1.78 -21.89
N ALA A 65 11.03 -1.62 -20.72
CA ALA A 65 12.48 -1.73 -20.61
C ALA A 65 12.94 -3.15 -20.98
N GLU A 66 14.06 -3.24 -21.72
CA GLU A 66 14.60 -4.51 -22.19
C GLU A 66 16.03 -4.68 -21.68
N VAL A 67 16.20 -5.51 -20.65
CA VAL A 67 17.53 -5.87 -20.08
C VAL A 67 18.46 -6.42 -21.17
N GLY A 68 17.91 -7.06 -22.19
CA GLY A 68 18.69 -7.51 -23.35
C GLY A 68 19.51 -6.41 -24.04
N ASN A 69 19.15 -5.13 -23.91
CA ASN A 69 19.89 -4.02 -24.51
C ASN A 69 21.29 -3.84 -23.89
N ILE A 70 21.40 -3.98 -22.56
CA ILE A 70 22.71 -3.89 -21.88
C ILE A 70 23.52 -5.18 -22.10
N LEU A 71 22.86 -6.35 -22.08
CA LEU A 71 23.51 -7.64 -22.29
C LEU A 71 24.10 -7.80 -23.71
N LYS A 72 23.53 -7.13 -24.71
CA LYS A 72 23.97 -7.22 -26.12
C LYS A 72 24.89 -6.07 -26.54
N PHE A 73 25.28 -5.18 -25.62
CA PHE A 73 26.01 -3.97 -25.97
C PHE A 73 27.32 -4.26 -26.73
N GLU A 74 28.09 -5.25 -26.31
CA GLU A 74 29.34 -5.65 -27.00
C GLU A 74 29.10 -6.20 -28.41
N ALA A 75 27.97 -6.88 -28.62
CA ALA A 75 27.60 -7.39 -29.94
C ALA A 75 27.13 -6.27 -30.87
N ASP A 76 26.42 -5.28 -30.33
CA ASP A 76 25.86 -4.16 -31.09
C ASP A 76 26.88 -3.06 -31.39
N PHE A 77 27.89 -2.90 -30.53
CA PHE A 77 29.00 -1.97 -30.69
C PHE A 77 30.34 -2.71 -30.66
N PRO A 78 30.74 -3.37 -31.77
CA PRO A 78 32.00 -4.10 -31.83
C PRO A 78 33.20 -3.22 -31.53
N GLY A 79 34.05 -3.67 -30.59
CA GLY A 79 35.21 -2.91 -30.10
C GLY A 79 34.92 -2.06 -28.86
N ALA A 80 33.72 -2.17 -28.27
CA ALA A 80 33.42 -1.59 -26.97
C ALA A 80 34.38 -2.11 -25.88
N THR A 81 34.81 -1.21 -25.00
CA THR A 81 35.57 -1.56 -23.79
C THR A 81 34.61 -1.72 -22.64
N VAL A 82 34.61 -2.89 -21.99
CA VAL A 82 33.81 -3.15 -20.79
C VAL A 82 34.65 -2.87 -19.56
N VAL A 83 34.16 -1.97 -18.70
CA VAL A 83 34.76 -1.66 -17.41
C VAL A 83 33.76 -2.07 -16.32
N ARG A 84 34.21 -2.91 -15.38
CA ARG A 84 33.39 -3.36 -14.25
C ARG A 84 33.78 -2.56 -13.01
N LEU A 85 32.80 -1.93 -12.36
CA LEU A 85 32.98 -1.23 -11.10
C LEU A 85 32.44 -2.13 -9.98
N GLU A 86 33.36 -2.83 -9.32
CA GLU A 86 33.01 -3.88 -8.33
C GLU A 86 33.09 -3.38 -6.87
N GLN A 87 33.70 -2.22 -6.64
CA GLN A 87 33.74 -1.62 -5.31
C GLN A 87 32.48 -0.78 -5.07
N ASN A 88 31.68 -1.20 -4.10
CA ASN A 88 30.57 -0.44 -3.55
C ASN A 88 31.08 0.53 -2.48
N TYR A 89 30.66 1.80 -2.58
CA TYR A 89 31.04 2.87 -1.66
C TYR A 89 29.88 3.33 -0.76
N ARG A 90 28.68 2.77 -0.95
CA ARG A 90 27.45 3.17 -0.26
C ARG A 90 27.19 2.31 0.97
N SER A 91 27.12 1.00 0.77
CA SER A 91 26.59 0.05 1.73
C SER A 91 27.69 -0.71 2.47
N THR A 92 27.39 -1.11 3.71
CA THR A 92 28.22 -1.99 4.53
C THR A 92 28.21 -3.45 4.03
N GLY A 93 29.16 -4.25 4.52
CA GLY A 93 29.39 -5.63 4.09
C GLY A 93 28.16 -6.53 4.27
N HIS A 94 27.48 -6.47 5.42
CA HIS A 94 26.28 -7.28 5.64
C HIS A 94 25.11 -6.89 4.72
N ILE A 95 24.90 -5.60 4.46
CA ILE A 95 23.86 -5.15 3.53
C ILE A 95 24.16 -5.65 2.11
N LEU A 96 25.42 -5.53 1.68
CA LEU A 96 25.85 -5.97 0.36
C LEU A 96 25.79 -7.49 0.20
N GLY A 97 26.16 -8.24 1.25
CA GLY A 97 26.06 -9.70 1.31
C GLY A 97 24.62 -10.18 1.24
N ALA A 98 23.71 -9.55 1.99
CA ALA A 98 22.27 -9.84 1.92
C ALA A 98 21.69 -9.57 0.52
N ALA A 99 21.99 -8.41 -0.07
CA ALA A 99 21.55 -8.08 -1.43
C ALA A 99 22.11 -9.07 -2.46
N SER A 100 23.39 -9.43 -2.35
CA SER A 100 24.06 -10.38 -3.25
C SER A 100 23.46 -11.78 -3.17
N GLY A 101 23.08 -12.24 -1.96
CA GLY A 101 22.39 -13.51 -1.76
C GLY A 101 21.05 -13.58 -2.47
N VAL A 102 20.21 -12.55 -2.30
CA VAL A 102 18.89 -12.47 -2.95
C VAL A 102 19.04 -12.50 -4.47
N ILE A 103 19.90 -11.65 -5.05
CA ILE A 103 20.03 -11.55 -6.51
C ILE A 103 20.74 -12.75 -7.16
N ALA A 104 21.47 -13.57 -6.39
CA ALA A 104 22.20 -14.74 -6.88
C ALA A 104 21.30 -15.77 -7.57
N ALA A 105 20.01 -15.87 -7.19
CA ALA A 105 19.10 -16.84 -7.78
C ALA A 105 18.52 -16.43 -9.15
N ASN A 106 18.75 -15.20 -9.63
CA ASN A 106 18.38 -14.78 -10.99
C ASN A 106 19.32 -15.38 -12.05
N LYS A 107 18.77 -15.78 -13.20
CA LYS A 107 19.54 -16.33 -14.32
C LYS A 107 19.84 -15.25 -15.36
N GLY A 108 20.85 -15.50 -16.21
CA GLY A 108 21.15 -14.64 -17.36
C GLY A 108 21.75 -13.27 -17.01
N ARG A 109 22.39 -13.15 -15.85
CA ARG A 109 23.09 -11.95 -15.37
C ARG A 109 24.49 -11.83 -15.98
N LEU A 110 25.05 -10.62 -16.02
CA LEU A 110 26.44 -10.38 -16.44
C LEU A 110 27.46 -10.94 -15.44
N GLY A 111 27.04 -11.17 -14.20
CA GLY A 111 27.85 -11.70 -13.11
C GLY A 111 28.89 -10.69 -12.63
N LYS A 112 28.73 -10.23 -11.39
CA LYS A 112 29.64 -9.29 -10.70
C LYS A 112 29.77 -9.68 -9.23
N GLU A 113 30.95 -9.47 -8.67
CA GLU A 113 31.20 -9.61 -7.24
C GLU A 113 31.39 -8.22 -6.65
N LEU A 114 30.40 -7.76 -5.89
CA LEU A 114 30.51 -6.46 -5.24
C LEU A 114 31.20 -6.62 -3.89
N PHE A 115 32.16 -5.74 -3.59
CA PHE A 115 32.80 -5.66 -2.27
C PHE A 115 32.79 -4.21 -1.75
N THR A 116 32.97 -4.02 -0.44
CA THR A 116 32.98 -2.70 0.19
C THR A 116 34.19 -2.54 1.12
N ALA A 117 34.67 -1.29 1.24
CA ALA A 117 35.71 -0.91 2.18
C ALA A 117 35.16 -0.27 3.48
N ALA A 118 33.83 -0.14 3.60
CA ALA A 118 33.16 0.48 4.75
C ALA A 118 33.10 -0.42 6.00
N GLY A 119 33.65 -1.64 5.93
CA GLY A 119 33.54 -2.66 6.96
C GLY A 119 32.22 -3.43 6.90
N GLU A 120 32.04 -4.38 7.82
CA GLU A 120 30.87 -5.28 7.82
C GLU A 120 29.56 -4.56 8.21
N GLY A 121 29.63 -3.57 9.11
CA GLY A 121 28.45 -2.85 9.61
C GLY A 121 27.55 -3.69 10.51
N GLU A 122 26.30 -3.25 10.68
CA GLU A 122 25.25 -4.03 11.35
C GLU A 122 24.65 -5.05 10.39
N LYS A 123 24.22 -6.20 10.91
CA LYS A 123 23.45 -7.19 10.12
C LYS A 123 22.11 -6.60 9.67
N VAL A 124 21.59 -7.09 8.55
CA VAL A 124 20.23 -6.77 8.11
C VAL A 124 19.25 -7.36 9.12
N ARG A 125 18.36 -6.53 9.64
CA ARG A 125 17.37 -6.95 10.65
C ARG A 125 16.15 -7.53 9.94
N LEU A 126 15.72 -8.72 10.34
CA LEU A 126 14.49 -9.35 9.87
C LEU A 126 13.50 -9.49 11.02
N ILE A 127 12.31 -8.90 10.87
CA ILE A 127 11.28 -8.90 11.92
C ILE A 127 9.88 -9.23 11.38
N GLY A 128 9.20 -10.15 12.07
CA GLY A 128 7.79 -10.46 11.83
C GLY A 128 6.88 -9.72 12.81
N HIS A 129 5.78 -9.18 12.30
CA HIS A 129 4.69 -8.56 13.07
C HIS A 129 3.38 -9.33 12.91
N TRP A 130 2.43 -9.12 13.82
CA TRP A 130 1.10 -9.72 13.73
C TRP A 130 0.32 -9.17 12.55
N ASP A 131 0.28 -7.85 12.43
CA ASP A 131 -0.45 -7.14 11.38
C ASP A 131 0.28 -5.86 10.89
N GLY A 132 -0.27 -5.25 9.84
CA GLY A 132 0.27 -4.02 9.25
C GLY A 132 0.22 -2.80 10.16
N GLU A 133 -0.67 -2.76 11.16
CA GLU A 133 -0.71 -1.65 12.13
C GLU A 133 0.41 -1.79 13.16
N GLU A 134 0.70 -3.01 13.60
CA GLU A 134 1.83 -3.31 14.46
C GLU A 134 3.16 -3.06 13.73
N GLU A 135 3.27 -3.44 12.46
CA GLU A 135 4.43 -3.12 11.61
C GLU A 135 4.67 -1.60 11.55
N ALA A 136 3.63 -0.82 11.24
CA ALA A 136 3.73 0.63 11.21
C ALA A 136 4.09 1.22 12.57
N ARG A 137 3.50 0.70 13.65
CA ARG A 137 3.78 1.14 15.02
C ARG A 137 5.24 0.91 15.40
N TRP A 138 5.76 -0.29 15.13
CA TRP A 138 7.12 -0.66 15.44
C TRP A 138 8.12 0.18 14.65
N ILE A 139 7.89 0.38 13.34
CA ILE A 139 8.76 1.23 12.51
C ILE A 139 8.75 2.67 13.03
N GLY A 140 7.59 3.21 13.42
CA GLY A 140 7.51 4.55 14.03
C GLY A 140 8.30 4.66 15.34
N ASP A 141 8.19 3.65 16.22
CA ASP A 141 8.93 3.61 17.49
C ASP A 141 10.45 3.50 17.26
N GLU A 142 10.88 2.73 16.24
CA GLU A 142 12.29 2.58 15.88
C GLU A 142 12.86 3.87 15.28
N ILE A 143 12.10 4.59 14.44
CA ILE A 143 12.50 5.90 13.92
C ILE A 143 12.69 6.90 15.07
N GLU A 144 11.75 6.99 16.02
CA GLU A 144 11.91 7.87 17.17
C GLU A 144 13.13 7.49 18.03
N ALA A 145 13.41 6.19 18.17
CA ALA A 145 14.57 5.69 18.89
C ALA A 145 15.88 6.08 18.19
N MET A 146 15.95 5.91 16.86
CA MET A 146 17.10 6.33 16.05
C MET A 146 17.29 7.86 16.07
N GLN A 147 16.20 8.63 16.08
CA GLN A 147 16.25 10.09 16.18
C GLN A 147 16.84 10.56 17.50
N ARG A 148 16.52 9.89 18.62
CA ARG A 148 17.09 10.21 19.94
C ARG A 148 18.51 9.69 20.12
N GLY A 149 18.93 8.71 19.32
CA GLY A 149 20.17 7.96 19.49
C GLY A 149 20.07 6.91 20.62
N THR A 150 21.00 5.95 20.60
CA THR A 150 21.11 4.88 21.61
C THR A 150 22.52 4.82 22.19
N ARG A 151 22.75 3.98 23.22
CA ARG A 151 24.08 3.82 23.85
C ARG A 151 25.20 3.42 22.87
N GLY A 152 24.86 2.87 21.70
CA GLY A 152 25.81 2.45 20.67
C GLY A 152 25.70 3.21 19.35
N ARG A 153 24.76 4.16 19.20
CA ARG A 153 24.50 4.85 17.94
C ARG A 153 24.18 6.32 18.14
N ALA A 154 24.82 7.18 17.35
CA ALA A 154 24.52 8.61 17.35
C ALA A 154 23.07 8.88 16.89
N PRO A 155 22.45 9.98 17.36
CA PRO A 155 21.20 10.47 16.81
C PRO A 155 21.27 10.59 15.28
N MET A 156 20.22 10.14 14.59
CA MET A 156 20.10 10.23 13.15
C MET A 156 18.92 11.15 12.79
N GLY A 157 19.14 12.10 11.89
CA GLY A 157 18.09 13.01 11.43
C GLY A 157 17.00 12.28 10.63
N LEU A 158 15.80 12.85 10.57
CA LEU A 158 14.68 12.20 9.89
C LEU A 158 14.89 12.11 8.37
N ASP A 159 15.62 13.06 7.79
CA ASP A 159 15.98 13.06 6.36
C ASP A 159 16.89 11.88 5.96
N SER A 160 17.59 11.29 6.93
CA SER A 160 18.45 10.13 6.73
C SER A 160 17.70 8.79 6.75
N MET A 161 16.36 8.81 6.90
CA MET A 161 15.54 7.62 7.05
C MET A 161 14.49 7.51 5.94
N ALA A 162 14.34 6.31 5.39
CA ALA A 162 13.33 6.02 4.39
C ALA A 162 12.57 4.71 4.62
N ILE A 163 11.29 4.72 4.25
CA ILE A 163 10.40 3.55 4.23
C ILE A 163 10.06 3.25 2.78
N LEU A 164 10.48 2.10 2.29
CA LEU A 164 10.31 1.71 0.89
C LEU A 164 9.26 0.60 0.78
N VAL A 165 8.07 0.96 0.32
CA VAL A 165 6.96 0.01 0.15
C VAL A 165 6.91 -0.55 -1.27
N ARG A 166 6.35 -1.74 -1.45
CA ARG A 166 6.13 -2.31 -2.79
C ARG A 166 4.96 -1.65 -3.51
N ALA A 167 3.91 -1.29 -2.78
CA ALA A 167 2.68 -0.73 -3.33
C ALA A 167 2.17 0.46 -2.50
N SER A 168 1.61 1.46 -3.17
CA SER A 168 1.23 2.73 -2.55
C SER A 168 0.16 2.60 -1.46
N HIS A 169 -0.70 1.57 -1.51
CA HIS A 169 -1.71 1.33 -0.46
C HIS A 169 -1.06 0.98 0.89
N GLN A 170 0.17 0.45 0.92
CA GLN A 170 0.89 0.18 2.17
C GLN A 170 1.29 1.47 2.90
N MET A 171 1.48 2.58 2.18
CA MET A 171 1.90 3.87 2.76
C MET A 171 0.91 4.33 3.83
N ARG A 172 -0.37 4.00 3.67
CA ARG A 172 -1.47 4.45 4.54
C ARG A 172 -1.24 4.15 6.01
N ALA A 173 -0.86 2.91 6.35
CA ALA A 173 -0.65 2.50 7.74
C ALA A 173 0.48 3.30 8.40
N PHE A 174 1.52 3.62 7.64
CA PHE A 174 2.62 4.48 8.10
C PHE A 174 2.19 5.93 8.23
N GLU A 175 1.47 6.47 7.24
CA GLU A 175 0.88 7.81 7.31
C GLU A 175 0.02 7.95 8.58
N ASP A 176 -0.92 7.03 8.83
CA ASP A 176 -1.81 7.07 10.00
C ASP A 176 -1.05 6.98 11.32
N ARG A 177 -0.05 6.09 11.40
CA ARG A 177 0.81 5.99 12.58
C ARG A 177 1.56 7.29 12.83
N PHE A 178 2.18 7.86 11.81
CA PHE A 178 3.02 9.05 11.93
C PHE A 178 2.19 10.28 12.24
N LEU A 179 0.99 10.37 11.68
CA LEU A 179 0.02 11.37 12.06
C LEU A 179 -0.28 11.25 13.56
N THR A 180 -0.67 10.06 14.02
CA THR A 180 -1.07 9.79 15.41
C THR A 180 0.00 10.20 16.43
N ILE A 181 1.29 9.98 16.12
CA ILE A 181 2.40 10.33 17.02
C ILE A 181 3.03 11.70 16.73
N GLY A 182 2.56 12.42 15.71
CA GLY A 182 3.11 13.71 15.30
C GLY A 182 4.51 13.63 14.70
N LEU A 183 4.86 12.52 14.04
CA LEU A 183 6.16 12.32 13.41
C LEU A 183 6.17 12.95 11.99
N PRO A 184 7.09 13.89 11.68
CA PRO A 184 7.13 14.54 10.37
C PRO A 184 7.52 13.57 9.24
N TYR A 185 6.73 13.55 8.16
CA TYR A 185 6.99 12.69 7.01
C TYR A 185 6.67 13.36 5.66
N ARG A 186 7.26 12.82 4.59
CA ARG A 186 6.95 13.16 3.20
C ARG A 186 6.72 11.90 2.38
N VAL A 187 5.79 11.97 1.42
CA VAL A 187 5.47 10.88 0.50
C VAL A 187 5.96 11.22 -0.89
N ILE A 188 6.74 10.33 -1.52
CA ILE A 188 7.22 10.48 -2.90
C ILE A 188 6.50 9.45 -3.79
N GLY A 189 5.85 9.93 -4.86
CA GLY A 189 5.16 9.09 -5.84
C GLY A 189 3.64 9.30 -5.96
N GLY A 190 3.10 10.36 -5.34
CA GLY A 190 1.69 10.77 -5.45
C GLY A 190 1.34 11.82 -4.39
N PRO A 191 0.16 12.47 -4.48
CA PRO A 191 -0.33 13.31 -3.38
C PRO A 191 -0.52 12.46 -2.12
N ARG A 192 -0.24 13.03 -0.95
CA ARG A 192 -0.50 12.37 0.34
C ARG A 192 -1.96 11.96 0.43
N PHE A 193 -2.28 10.96 1.24
CA PHE A 193 -3.65 10.45 1.34
C PHE A 193 -4.69 11.58 1.53
N TYR A 194 -4.44 12.49 2.48
CA TYR A 194 -5.33 13.61 2.79
C TYR A 194 -5.31 14.77 1.79
N GLU A 195 -4.38 14.77 0.85
CA GLU A 195 -4.30 15.75 -0.23
C GLU A 195 -5.03 15.30 -1.50
N ARG A 196 -5.40 14.02 -1.59
CA ARG A 196 -6.15 13.47 -2.71
C ARG A 196 -7.47 14.21 -2.87
N GLN A 197 -7.87 14.43 -4.13
CA GLN A 197 -9.07 15.20 -4.43
C GLN A 197 -10.28 14.64 -3.70
N GLU A 198 -10.46 13.32 -3.78
CA GLU A 198 -11.62 12.65 -3.24
C GLU A 198 -11.71 12.75 -1.71
N ILE A 199 -10.55 12.71 -1.05
CA ILE A 199 -10.41 12.82 0.40
C ILE A 199 -10.64 14.25 0.85
N ARG A 200 -10.06 15.25 0.16
CA ARG A 200 -10.28 16.66 0.48
C ARG A 200 -11.75 17.09 0.32
N ASP A 201 -12.44 16.55 -0.68
CA ASP A 201 -13.88 16.78 -0.87
C ASP A 201 -14.69 16.17 0.28
N ALA A 202 -14.41 14.92 0.65
CA ALA A 202 -15.03 14.26 1.81
C ALA A 202 -14.78 15.01 3.13
N MET A 203 -13.54 15.44 3.37
CA MET A 203 -13.18 16.25 4.54
C MET A 203 -13.92 17.58 4.57
N ALA A 204 -14.17 18.22 3.42
CA ALA A 204 -14.94 19.46 3.39
C ALA A 204 -16.42 19.23 3.78
N TYR A 205 -17.01 18.10 3.42
CA TYR A 205 -18.33 17.72 3.97
C TYR A 205 -18.29 17.54 5.49
N PHE A 206 -17.28 16.84 6.00
CA PHE A 206 -17.13 16.62 7.44
C PHE A 206 -16.93 17.94 8.20
N ARG A 207 -16.09 18.84 7.66
CA ARG A 207 -15.90 20.19 8.20
C ARG A 207 -17.20 20.98 8.27
N LEU A 208 -18.04 20.94 7.23
CA LEU A 208 -19.34 21.62 7.25
C LEU A 208 -20.34 20.97 8.22
N ALA A 209 -20.26 19.66 8.42
CA ALA A 209 -21.04 18.98 9.44
C ALA A 209 -20.63 19.42 10.87
N VAL A 210 -19.34 19.70 11.10
CA VAL A 210 -18.84 20.24 12.38
C VAL A 210 -19.12 21.73 12.53
N SER A 211 -18.89 22.53 11.48
CA SER A 211 -19.05 23.98 11.47
C SER A 211 -19.69 24.47 10.16
N LEU A 212 -20.91 24.99 10.26
CA LEU A 212 -21.65 25.54 9.12
C LEU A 212 -21.08 26.89 8.63
N ASP A 213 -20.15 27.49 9.37
CA ASP A 213 -19.53 28.78 9.04
C ASP A 213 -18.24 28.63 8.21
N ASP A 214 -17.92 27.41 7.78
CA ASP A 214 -16.74 27.10 6.98
C ASP A 214 -16.95 27.39 5.48
N ASP A 215 -16.81 28.66 5.11
CA ASP A 215 -17.03 29.13 3.74
C ASP A 215 -16.12 28.44 2.72
N LEU A 216 -14.86 28.16 3.07
CA LEU A 216 -13.91 27.50 2.18
C LEU A 216 -14.32 26.05 1.89
N ALA A 217 -14.79 25.33 2.91
CA ALA A 217 -15.32 23.99 2.72
C ALA A 217 -16.60 24.01 1.87
N PHE A 218 -17.48 25.00 2.08
CA PHE A 218 -18.70 25.16 1.28
C PHE A 218 -18.41 25.41 -0.19
N GLU A 219 -17.50 26.34 -0.52
CA GLU A 219 -17.13 26.62 -1.91
C GLU A 219 -16.59 25.39 -2.64
N ARG A 220 -15.85 24.53 -1.93
CA ARG A 220 -15.30 23.30 -2.48
C ARG A 220 -16.38 22.28 -2.87
N ILE A 221 -17.40 22.10 -2.03
CA ILE A 221 -18.37 21.00 -2.17
C ILE A 221 -19.71 21.42 -2.77
N VAL A 222 -20.02 22.72 -2.84
CA VAL A 222 -21.35 23.21 -3.24
C VAL A 222 -21.82 22.61 -4.56
N ASN A 223 -20.93 22.38 -5.52
CA ASN A 223 -21.22 21.77 -6.82
C ASN A 223 -20.46 20.46 -7.07
N THR A 224 -20.01 19.79 -6.01
CA THR A 224 -19.33 18.48 -6.07
C THR A 224 -20.05 17.50 -5.15
N PRO A 225 -20.86 16.55 -5.66
CA PRO A 225 -21.11 16.22 -7.07
C PRO A 225 -21.82 17.33 -7.86
N LYS A 226 -21.80 17.25 -9.20
CA LYS A 226 -22.44 18.27 -10.05
C LYS A 226 -23.92 18.41 -9.74
N ARG A 227 -24.30 19.52 -9.10
CA ARG A 227 -25.68 19.89 -8.72
C ARG A 227 -26.37 20.77 -9.75
N GLY A 228 -25.69 21.12 -10.83
CA GLY A 228 -26.21 22.06 -11.84
C GLY A 228 -26.18 23.51 -11.38
N LEU A 229 -25.32 23.82 -10.40
CA LEU A 229 -25.04 25.19 -9.97
C LEU A 229 -23.92 25.74 -10.83
N GLY A 230 -24.26 26.62 -11.78
CA GLY A 230 -23.26 27.35 -12.58
C GLY A 230 -22.70 28.56 -11.84
N ASP A 231 -21.70 29.21 -12.42
CA ASP A 231 -20.97 30.34 -11.80
C ASP A 231 -21.90 31.48 -11.32
N LYS A 232 -22.96 31.80 -12.08
CA LYS A 232 -23.94 32.82 -11.69
C LYS A 232 -24.72 32.46 -10.43
N ALA A 233 -25.00 31.18 -10.22
CA ALA A 233 -25.71 30.71 -9.03
C ALA A 233 -24.78 30.82 -7.81
N VAL A 234 -23.53 30.39 -7.94
CA VAL A 234 -22.50 30.52 -6.88
C VAL A 234 -22.25 31.99 -6.53
N GLN A 235 -22.08 32.86 -7.52
CA GLN A 235 -21.96 34.31 -7.31
C GLN A 235 -23.18 34.93 -6.62
N THR A 236 -24.38 34.38 -6.87
CA THR A 236 -25.60 34.85 -6.20
C THR A 236 -25.58 34.46 -4.73
N ILE A 237 -25.15 33.24 -4.39
CA ILE A 237 -24.96 32.80 -3.00
C ILE A 237 -23.94 33.70 -2.29
N GLN A 238 -22.77 33.90 -2.89
CA GLN A 238 -21.70 34.75 -2.33
C GLN A 238 -22.17 36.19 -2.10
N ARG A 239 -22.89 36.78 -3.06
CA ARG A 239 -23.45 38.14 -2.92
C ARG A 239 -24.49 38.19 -1.82
N THR A 240 -25.44 37.26 -1.78
CA THR A 240 -26.47 37.21 -0.73
C THR A 240 -25.86 37.04 0.66
N ALA A 241 -24.85 36.17 0.81
CA ALA A 241 -24.11 36.00 2.06
C ALA A 241 -23.46 37.32 2.50
N ARG A 242 -22.75 37.99 1.58
CA ARG A 242 -22.07 39.26 1.82
C ARG A 242 -23.03 40.40 2.18
N ASP A 243 -24.13 40.53 1.45
CA ASP A 243 -25.13 41.59 1.65
C ASP A 243 -25.84 41.46 3.01
N ASN A 244 -25.93 40.24 3.55
CA ASN A 244 -26.55 39.97 4.85
C ASN A 244 -25.52 39.81 5.99
N GLY A 245 -24.21 39.81 5.69
CA GLY A 245 -23.16 39.61 6.69
C GLY A 245 -23.18 38.23 7.35
N VAL A 246 -23.52 37.19 6.58
CA VAL A 246 -23.65 35.80 7.06
C VAL A 246 -22.69 34.86 6.30
N SER A 247 -22.50 33.63 6.81
CA SER A 247 -21.72 32.59 6.13
C SER A 247 -22.37 32.14 4.82
N LEU A 248 -21.61 31.48 3.94
CA LEU A 248 -22.07 31.01 2.63
C LEU A 248 -23.18 29.96 2.75
N VAL A 249 -23.17 29.11 3.78
CA VAL A 249 -24.26 28.16 4.04
C VAL A 249 -25.56 28.91 4.34
N GLU A 250 -25.49 29.96 5.16
CA GLU A 250 -26.65 30.78 5.49
C GLU A 250 -27.10 31.64 4.29
N GLY A 251 -26.15 32.18 3.51
CA GLY A 251 -26.44 32.83 2.24
C GLY A 251 -27.13 31.89 1.24
N ALA A 252 -26.73 30.62 1.20
CA ALA A 252 -27.39 29.59 0.40
C ALA A 252 -28.82 29.31 0.90
N ARG A 253 -29.02 29.24 2.22
CA ARG A 253 -30.35 29.11 2.85
C ARG A 253 -31.27 30.26 2.45
N LEU A 254 -30.79 31.50 2.52
CA LEU A 254 -31.53 32.68 2.10
C LEU A 254 -31.86 32.64 0.60
N CYS A 255 -30.92 32.19 -0.25
CA CYS A 255 -31.16 32.01 -1.67
C CYS A 255 -32.25 30.96 -1.95
N VAL A 256 -32.29 29.87 -1.18
CA VAL A 256 -33.31 28.82 -1.27
C VAL A 256 -34.67 29.33 -0.83
N GLN A 257 -34.76 29.99 0.34
CA GLN A 257 -35.99 30.57 0.87
C GLN A 257 -36.56 31.66 -0.05
N GLY A 258 -35.70 32.52 -0.59
CA GLY A 258 -36.05 33.58 -1.54
C GLY A 258 -36.24 33.10 -2.98
N GLN A 259 -36.12 31.79 -3.26
CA GLN A 259 -36.22 31.21 -4.60
C GLN A 259 -35.34 31.91 -5.66
N MET A 260 -34.17 32.40 -5.25
CA MET A 260 -33.26 33.20 -6.08
C MET A 260 -32.56 32.34 -7.15
N ILE A 261 -32.45 31.04 -6.90
CA ILE A 261 -31.91 30.05 -7.84
C ILE A 261 -33.04 29.11 -8.24
N LYS A 262 -33.34 29.05 -9.55
CA LYS A 262 -34.48 28.29 -10.09
C LYS A 262 -34.05 26.96 -10.70
N GLY A 263 -35.03 26.07 -10.91
CA GLY A 263 -34.84 24.80 -11.62
C GLY A 263 -34.12 23.74 -10.79
N LYS A 264 -33.50 22.76 -11.47
CA LYS A 264 -32.85 21.61 -10.82
C LYS A 264 -31.73 22.02 -9.85
N GLY A 265 -30.96 23.07 -10.18
CA GLY A 265 -29.89 23.58 -9.32
C GLY A 265 -30.41 24.15 -8.00
N GLY A 266 -31.55 24.84 -8.01
CA GLY A 266 -32.17 25.35 -6.78
C GLY A 266 -32.67 24.23 -5.87
N GLY A 267 -33.28 23.18 -6.44
CA GLY A 267 -33.71 22.00 -5.70
C GLY A 267 -32.54 21.21 -5.09
N ALA A 268 -31.45 21.05 -5.85
CA ALA A 268 -30.25 20.38 -5.36
C ALA A 268 -29.53 21.18 -4.25
N LEU A 269 -29.52 22.51 -4.35
CA LEU A 269 -29.01 23.39 -3.28
C LEU A 269 -29.87 23.29 -2.01
N ALA A 270 -31.19 23.26 -2.15
CA ALA A 270 -32.09 23.07 -1.03
C ALA A 270 -31.84 21.73 -0.31
N GLY A 271 -31.65 20.66 -1.08
CA GLY A 271 -31.28 19.34 -0.54
C GLY A 271 -29.95 19.36 0.21
N LEU A 272 -28.93 20.03 -0.33
CA LEU A 272 -27.64 20.18 0.34
C LEU A 272 -27.76 20.93 1.67
N VAL A 273 -28.43 22.09 1.70
CA VAL A 273 -28.60 22.88 2.93
C VAL A 273 -29.36 22.09 4.00
N GLN A 274 -30.43 21.39 3.61
CA GLN A 274 -31.18 20.53 4.54
C GLN A 274 -30.35 19.35 5.05
N GLY A 275 -29.51 18.75 4.20
CA GLY A 275 -28.57 17.71 4.57
C GLY A 275 -27.58 18.20 5.62
N LEU A 276 -26.93 19.34 5.37
CA LEU A 276 -25.98 19.97 6.29
C LEU A 276 -26.60 20.26 7.67
N ASP A 277 -27.81 20.83 7.71
CA ASP A 277 -28.51 21.09 8.98
C ASP A 277 -28.79 19.82 9.77
N ARG A 278 -29.19 18.75 9.08
CA ARG A 278 -29.49 17.47 9.70
C ARG A 278 -28.23 16.81 10.23
N TRP A 279 -27.17 16.74 9.42
CA TRP A 279 -25.90 16.14 9.84
C TRP A 279 -25.26 16.92 11.00
N HIS A 280 -25.30 18.26 10.96
CA HIS A 280 -24.82 19.08 12.07
C HIS A 280 -25.60 18.83 13.37
N ARG A 281 -26.92 18.62 13.26
CA ARG A 281 -27.77 18.29 14.41
C ARG A 281 -27.49 16.89 14.96
N GLN A 282 -27.31 15.89 14.08
CA GLN A 282 -26.95 14.52 14.47
C GLN A 282 -25.61 14.49 15.21
N LEU A 283 -24.61 15.20 14.68
CA LEU A 283 -23.31 15.33 15.32
C LEU A 283 -23.42 15.90 16.74
N ARG A 284 -24.15 17.01 16.92
CA ARG A 284 -24.35 17.64 18.23
C ARG A 284 -25.17 16.82 19.22
N ALA A 285 -26.08 16.00 18.71
CA ALA A 285 -26.93 15.16 19.53
C ALA A 285 -26.25 13.85 19.95
N GLU A 286 -25.04 13.56 19.43
CA GLU A 286 -24.30 12.31 19.65
C GLU A 286 -25.16 11.07 19.38
N THR A 287 -26.07 11.16 18.39
CA THR A 287 -27.07 10.11 18.14
C THR A 287 -26.50 8.89 17.44
N ASP A 288 -25.50 9.10 16.59
CA ASP A 288 -24.86 8.09 15.75
C ASP A 288 -23.36 8.06 16.04
N SER A 289 -22.68 6.95 15.78
CA SER A 289 -21.22 6.92 15.80
C SER A 289 -20.67 7.90 14.76
N HIS A 290 -19.55 8.58 15.03
CA HIS A 290 -18.93 9.49 14.06
C HIS A 290 -18.51 8.80 12.76
N VAL A 291 -18.22 7.50 12.82
CA VAL A 291 -17.93 6.65 11.65
C VAL A 291 -19.19 6.44 10.81
N GLU A 292 -20.32 6.13 11.46
CA GLU A 292 -21.62 5.95 10.78
C GLU A 292 -22.10 7.27 10.17
N LEU A 293 -21.99 8.37 10.91
CA LEU A 293 -22.34 9.69 10.41
C LEU A 293 -21.49 10.08 9.19
N ALA A 294 -20.19 9.76 9.19
CA ALA A 294 -19.33 9.99 8.03
C ALA A 294 -19.81 9.22 6.80
N GLN A 295 -20.18 7.94 6.95
CA GLN A 295 -20.76 7.13 5.85
C GLN A 295 -22.06 7.74 5.34
N VAL A 296 -22.97 8.10 6.26
CA VAL A 296 -24.26 8.75 5.94
C VAL A 296 -24.05 10.03 5.16
N ILE A 297 -23.10 10.88 5.56
CA ILE A 297 -22.76 12.12 4.85
C ILE A 297 -22.30 11.84 3.42
N LEU A 298 -21.39 10.88 3.22
CA LEU A 298 -20.85 10.56 1.89
C LEU A 298 -21.90 9.97 0.95
N ASP A 299 -22.80 9.15 1.47
CA ASP A 299 -23.86 8.52 0.69
C ASP A 299 -25.01 9.49 0.38
N GLU A 300 -25.54 10.20 1.39
CA GLU A 300 -26.66 11.11 1.22
C GLU A 300 -26.30 12.39 0.47
N SER A 301 -25.03 12.83 0.52
CA SER A 301 -24.55 13.94 -0.33
C SER A 301 -24.52 13.57 -1.83
N GLY A 302 -24.62 12.28 -2.15
CA GLY A 302 -24.46 11.70 -3.48
C GLY A 302 -23.00 11.54 -3.89
N TYR A 303 -22.05 11.75 -2.98
CA TYR A 303 -20.63 11.76 -3.28
C TYR A 303 -20.08 10.36 -3.58
N THR A 304 -20.46 9.36 -2.77
CA THR A 304 -20.17 7.95 -3.07
C THR A 304 -20.75 7.53 -4.43
N ALA A 305 -22.00 7.89 -4.69
CA ALA A 305 -22.70 7.56 -5.93
C ALA A 305 -22.07 8.22 -7.17
N MET A 306 -21.47 9.41 -7.03
CA MET A 306 -20.75 10.06 -8.12
C MET A 306 -19.58 9.20 -8.61
N TRP A 307 -18.77 8.69 -7.68
CA TRP A 307 -17.63 7.83 -8.02
C TRP A 307 -18.04 6.44 -8.48
N GLN A 308 -19.12 5.87 -7.94
CA GLN A 308 -19.68 4.60 -8.42
C GLN A 308 -20.14 4.65 -9.88
N ASN A 309 -20.63 5.81 -10.33
CA ASN A 309 -21.10 6.01 -11.70
C ASN A 309 -19.99 6.47 -12.66
N ASP A 310 -18.79 6.78 -12.14
CA ASP A 310 -17.65 7.16 -12.95
C ASP A 310 -17.03 5.93 -13.62
N ARG A 311 -16.79 6.03 -14.93
CA ARG A 311 -16.26 4.93 -15.76
C ARG A 311 -14.77 5.06 -16.05
N THR A 312 -14.10 6.04 -15.45
CA THR A 312 -12.66 6.20 -15.58
C THR A 312 -11.94 5.05 -14.86
N PRO A 313 -10.76 4.62 -15.34
CA PRO A 313 -9.99 3.56 -14.71
C PRO A 313 -9.60 3.83 -13.24
N GLU A 314 -9.59 5.10 -12.83
CA GLU A 314 -9.21 5.54 -11.48
C GLU A 314 -10.37 5.46 -10.47
N ALA A 315 -11.62 5.41 -10.94
CA ALA A 315 -12.81 5.51 -10.08
C ALA A 315 -12.89 4.41 -8.99
N PRO A 316 -12.56 3.13 -9.26
CA PRO A 316 -12.53 2.10 -8.22
C PRO A 316 -11.55 2.45 -7.09
N GLY A 317 -10.36 2.94 -7.43
CA GLY A 317 -9.36 3.34 -6.44
C GLY A 317 -9.80 4.54 -5.58
N ARG A 318 -10.55 5.48 -6.15
CA ARG A 318 -11.11 6.60 -5.37
C ARG A 318 -12.17 6.14 -4.37
N LEU A 319 -13.00 5.15 -4.74
CA LEU A 319 -13.96 4.55 -3.82
C LEU A 319 -13.29 3.77 -2.68
N GLU A 320 -12.19 3.07 -2.99
CA GLU A 320 -11.37 2.41 -1.98
C GLU A 320 -10.79 3.44 -1.00
N ASN A 321 -10.23 4.54 -1.50
CA ASN A 321 -9.72 5.63 -0.66
C ASN A 321 -10.80 6.22 0.28
N LEU A 322 -12.04 6.36 -0.19
CA LEU A 322 -13.14 6.84 0.66
C LEU A 322 -13.53 5.85 1.76
N LYS A 323 -13.48 4.55 1.48
CA LYS A 323 -13.69 3.52 2.51
C LYS A 323 -12.57 3.55 3.54
N GLU A 324 -11.32 3.68 3.09
CA GLU A 324 -10.15 3.81 3.97
C GLU A 324 -10.24 5.06 4.87
N LEU A 325 -10.76 6.18 4.36
CA LEU A 325 -10.99 7.40 5.16
C LEU A 325 -11.99 7.15 6.29
N VAL A 326 -13.05 6.39 6.00
CA VAL A 326 -14.07 6.01 6.99
C VAL A 326 -13.49 5.04 8.03
N GLU A 327 -12.68 4.08 7.62
CA GLU A 327 -11.99 3.17 8.55
C GLU A 327 -11.02 3.95 9.47
N ALA A 328 -10.31 4.96 8.95
CA ALA A 328 -9.40 5.77 9.74
C ALA A 328 -10.08 6.59 10.85
N LEU A 329 -11.38 6.90 10.69
CA LEU A 329 -12.16 7.57 11.73
C LEU A 329 -12.34 6.70 12.99
N GLU A 330 -12.25 5.37 12.89
CA GLU A 330 -12.38 4.44 14.03
C GLU A 330 -11.32 4.68 15.12
N GLN A 331 -10.16 5.25 14.76
CA GLN A 331 -9.06 5.52 15.68
C GLN A 331 -9.27 6.78 16.54
N PHE A 332 -10.29 7.59 16.24
CA PHE A 332 -10.57 8.86 16.89
C PHE A 332 -11.87 8.78 17.71
N GLU A 333 -11.95 9.57 18.78
CA GLU A 333 -13.13 9.58 19.65
C GLU A 333 -14.34 10.26 19.00
N ASN A 334 -14.11 11.23 18.10
CA ASN A 334 -15.15 11.96 17.39
C ASN A 334 -14.61 12.62 16.10
N LEU A 335 -15.52 13.10 15.25
CA LEU A 335 -15.20 13.73 13.97
C LEU A 335 -14.40 15.04 14.13
N GLN A 336 -14.64 15.80 15.20
CA GLN A 336 -13.93 17.06 15.45
C GLN A 336 -12.45 16.80 15.76
N GLY A 337 -12.14 15.88 16.67
CA GLY A 337 -10.77 15.51 17.04
C GLY A 337 -9.98 14.97 15.85
N PHE A 338 -10.63 14.20 14.97
CA PHE A 338 -10.04 13.78 13.70
C PHE A 338 -9.67 14.99 12.81
N LEU A 339 -10.59 15.93 12.59
CA LEU A 339 -10.34 17.10 11.73
C LEU A 339 -9.27 18.04 12.31
N GLU A 340 -9.26 18.27 13.63
CA GLU A 340 -8.22 19.05 14.30
C GLU A 340 -6.85 18.41 14.14
N HIS A 341 -6.77 17.09 14.33
CA HIS A 341 -5.54 16.34 14.16
C HIS A 341 -4.98 16.45 12.74
N VAL A 342 -5.83 16.21 11.72
CA VAL A 342 -5.40 16.31 10.31
C VAL A 342 -4.99 17.75 9.96
N SER A 343 -5.71 18.77 10.44
CA SER A 343 -5.37 20.18 10.17
C SER A 343 -4.01 20.57 10.72
N LEU A 344 -3.69 20.18 11.96
CA LEU A 344 -2.40 20.50 12.59
C LEU A 344 -1.22 19.95 11.79
N ILE A 345 -1.38 18.77 11.20
CA ILE A 345 -0.30 18.11 10.48
C ILE A 345 -0.14 18.72 9.08
N MET A 346 -1.25 19.10 8.43
CA MET A 346 -1.17 19.84 7.17
C MET A 346 -0.55 21.23 7.35
N ASP A 347 -0.75 21.90 8.49
CA ASP A 347 -0.22 23.24 8.74
C ASP A 347 1.29 23.26 9.06
N ASN A 348 1.78 22.27 9.83
CA ASN A 348 3.21 22.12 10.16
C ASN A 348 4.12 21.96 8.93
N GLU A 349 3.55 21.62 7.77
CA GLU A 349 4.31 21.33 6.57
C GLU A 349 4.66 22.55 5.71
N SER A 350 4.02 23.69 5.96
CA SER A 350 4.37 24.96 5.30
C SER A 350 5.75 25.49 5.72
N GLN A 351 6.37 24.89 6.75
CA GLN A 351 7.76 25.13 7.13
C GLN A 351 8.68 24.16 6.36
N GLU A 352 9.32 24.65 5.30
CA GLU A 352 10.32 23.90 4.51
C GLU A 352 11.58 23.48 5.29
N SER A 353 11.68 23.80 6.58
CA SER A 353 12.91 23.67 7.39
C SER A 353 12.92 22.49 8.38
N GLU A 354 11.85 21.70 8.49
CA GLU A 354 11.83 20.53 9.38
C GLU A 354 12.26 19.26 8.63
N GLU A 355 13.16 18.47 9.24
CA GLU A 355 13.56 17.16 8.74
C GLU A 355 12.35 16.21 8.69
N LYS A 356 12.24 15.39 7.63
CA LYS A 356 11.09 14.49 7.43
C LYS A 356 11.51 13.10 7.01
N VAL A 357 10.86 12.08 7.57
CA VAL A 357 11.03 10.69 7.10
C VAL A 357 10.45 10.57 5.70
N THR A 358 11.16 9.86 4.83
CA THR A 358 10.73 9.71 3.44
C THR A 358 10.01 8.38 3.23
N ILE A 359 8.74 8.42 2.84
CA ILE A 359 7.97 7.23 2.45
C ILE A 359 7.85 7.23 0.93
N MET A 360 8.25 6.13 0.27
CA MET A 360 8.15 6.01 -1.18
C MET A 360 8.01 4.57 -1.64
N THR A 361 7.71 4.37 -2.91
CA THR A 361 7.74 3.02 -3.48
C THR A 361 9.18 2.57 -3.74
N LEU A 362 9.44 1.26 -3.71
CA LEU A 362 10.74 0.69 -4.12
C LEU A 362 11.20 1.20 -5.51
N HIS A 363 10.26 1.37 -6.44
CA HIS A 363 10.52 1.94 -7.77
C HIS A 363 10.92 3.42 -7.72
N GLY A 364 10.34 4.19 -6.81
CA GLY A 364 10.65 5.61 -6.60
C GLY A 364 11.99 5.83 -5.90
N ALA A 365 12.52 4.80 -5.23
CA ALA A 365 13.79 4.85 -4.52
C ALA A 365 15.02 4.67 -5.44
N LYS A 366 14.80 4.32 -6.71
CA LYS A 366 15.89 4.08 -7.64
C LYS A 366 16.75 5.36 -7.79
N GLY A 367 18.06 5.19 -7.65
CA GLY A 367 19.03 6.30 -7.70
C GLY A 367 19.18 7.08 -6.39
N LEU A 368 18.38 6.80 -5.36
CA LEU A 368 18.50 7.40 -4.04
C LEU A 368 19.30 6.49 -3.08
N GLU A 369 19.68 7.04 -1.93
CA GLU A 369 20.40 6.36 -0.86
C GLU A 369 20.07 7.02 0.48
N PHE A 370 20.01 6.20 1.55
CA PHE A 370 19.66 6.64 2.90
C PHE A 370 20.49 5.88 3.94
N PRO A 371 20.98 6.55 4.99
CA PRO A 371 21.62 5.90 6.13
C PRO A 371 20.80 4.75 6.74
N ALA A 372 19.49 4.94 6.92
CA ALA A 372 18.59 3.90 7.41
C ALA A 372 17.40 3.67 6.45
N VAL A 373 17.15 2.41 6.13
CA VAL A 373 16.04 1.98 5.26
C VAL A 373 15.21 0.90 5.93
N PHE A 374 13.89 1.11 5.91
CA PHE A 374 12.88 0.14 6.31
C PHE A 374 12.18 -0.41 5.06
N LEU A 375 12.11 -1.73 4.95
CA LEU A 375 11.54 -2.48 3.84
C LEU A 375 10.35 -3.33 4.34
N PRO A 376 9.17 -2.72 4.55
CA PRO A 376 7.99 -3.41 5.04
C PRO A 376 7.25 -4.20 3.95
N GLY A 377 6.42 -5.14 4.39
CA GLY A 377 5.54 -5.92 3.53
C GLY A 377 6.26 -6.95 2.65
N TRP A 378 7.29 -7.62 3.19
CA TRP A 378 7.92 -8.77 2.55
C TRP A 378 7.06 -10.03 2.74
N GLU A 379 5.92 -10.04 2.04
CA GLU A 379 4.89 -11.06 2.10
C GLU A 379 4.63 -11.66 0.71
N ASP A 380 4.51 -12.99 0.60
CA ASP A 380 4.20 -13.66 -0.66
C ASP A 380 2.80 -13.25 -1.14
N GLY A 381 2.71 -12.71 -2.36
CA GLY A 381 1.48 -12.14 -2.94
C GLY A 381 1.49 -10.61 -2.98
N LEU A 382 2.17 -9.96 -2.02
CA LEU A 382 2.44 -8.52 -2.01
C LEU A 382 3.81 -8.23 -2.62
N PHE A 383 4.86 -8.85 -2.07
CA PHE A 383 6.24 -8.74 -2.53
C PHE A 383 6.97 -10.09 -2.39
N PRO A 384 7.03 -10.91 -3.45
CA PRO A 384 6.73 -10.60 -4.85
C PRO A 384 5.23 -10.40 -5.14
N SER A 385 4.93 -9.48 -6.08
CA SER A 385 3.54 -9.22 -6.47
C SER A 385 2.92 -10.39 -7.24
N GLN A 386 1.75 -10.85 -6.79
CA GLN A 386 1.01 -11.94 -7.46
C GLN A 386 0.69 -11.61 -8.93
N ARG A 387 0.36 -10.34 -9.24
CA ARG A 387 0.05 -9.92 -10.62
C ARG A 387 1.26 -10.06 -11.55
N SER A 388 2.44 -9.62 -11.10
CA SER A 388 3.69 -9.74 -11.87
C SER A 388 4.02 -11.21 -12.17
N MET A 389 3.75 -12.10 -11.21
CA MET A 389 3.93 -13.55 -11.33
C MET A 389 2.96 -14.15 -12.36
N ASP A 390 1.68 -13.78 -12.29
CA ASP A 390 0.64 -14.31 -13.19
C ASP A 390 0.85 -13.85 -14.64
N GLU A 391 1.30 -12.61 -14.86
CA GLU A 391 1.50 -12.03 -16.20
C GLU A 391 2.78 -12.52 -16.88
N SER A 392 3.89 -12.62 -16.13
CA SER A 392 5.23 -12.82 -16.71
C SER A 392 5.95 -14.08 -16.20
N GLY A 393 5.31 -14.85 -15.32
CA GLY A 393 5.85 -16.08 -14.76
C GLY A 393 7.22 -15.87 -14.11
N LEU A 394 8.19 -16.70 -14.51
CA LEU A 394 9.57 -16.62 -14.01
C LEU A 394 10.22 -15.24 -14.25
N LYS A 395 9.95 -14.59 -15.38
CA LYS A 395 10.52 -13.26 -15.66
C LYS A 395 10.01 -12.21 -14.68
N GLY A 396 8.72 -12.29 -14.31
CA GLY A 396 8.13 -11.43 -13.30
C GLY A 396 8.78 -11.63 -11.92
N LEU A 397 9.05 -12.88 -11.55
CA LEU A 397 9.80 -13.18 -10.32
C LEU A 397 11.20 -12.59 -10.33
N GLU A 398 11.93 -12.72 -11.44
CA GLU A 398 13.28 -12.17 -11.57
C GLU A 398 13.28 -10.64 -11.49
N GLU A 399 12.25 -9.96 -12.00
CA GLU A 399 12.07 -8.51 -11.88
C GLU A 399 11.75 -8.07 -10.45
N GLU A 400 10.85 -8.76 -9.75
CA GLU A 400 10.55 -8.49 -8.33
C GLU A 400 11.80 -8.72 -7.45
N ARG A 401 12.65 -9.68 -7.80
CA ARG A 401 13.93 -9.91 -7.11
C ARG A 401 14.94 -8.79 -7.37
N ARG A 402 15.01 -8.24 -8.59
CA ARG A 402 15.80 -7.03 -8.87
C ARG A 402 15.29 -5.85 -8.05
N LEU A 403 13.96 -5.74 -7.87
CA LEU A 403 13.37 -4.73 -7.00
C LEU A 403 13.77 -4.92 -5.53
N ALA A 404 13.84 -6.17 -5.04
CA ALA A 404 14.33 -6.47 -3.69
C ALA A 404 15.81 -6.09 -3.52
N TYR A 405 16.64 -6.44 -4.51
CA TYR A 405 18.04 -6.03 -4.58
C TYR A 405 18.20 -4.50 -4.56
N VAL A 406 17.43 -3.78 -5.37
CA VAL A 406 17.43 -2.30 -5.37
C VAL A 406 17.05 -1.78 -3.99
N GLY A 407 16.00 -2.31 -3.36
CA GLY A 407 15.54 -1.93 -2.03
C GLY A 407 16.61 -2.06 -0.94
N ILE A 408 17.25 -3.23 -0.84
CA ILE A 408 18.32 -3.48 0.13
C ILE A 408 19.50 -2.54 -0.12
N THR A 409 19.90 -2.37 -1.38
CA THR A 409 21.05 -1.51 -1.76
C THR A 409 20.77 0.00 -1.72
N ARG A 410 19.60 0.43 -1.23
CA ARG A 410 19.34 1.83 -0.87
C ARG A 410 19.89 2.17 0.52
N ALA A 411 20.10 1.18 1.36
CA ALA A 411 20.61 1.35 2.72
C ALA A 411 22.13 1.53 2.72
N GLU A 412 22.62 2.55 3.45
CA GLU A 412 24.05 2.73 3.68
C GLU A 412 24.51 1.99 4.95
N GLU A 413 23.82 2.21 6.08
CA GLU A 413 24.24 1.71 7.40
C GLU A 413 23.27 0.70 8.03
N VAL A 414 21.96 0.92 7.89
CA VAL A 414 20.91 0.07 8.48
C VAL A 414 19.87 -0.30 7.44
N CYS A 415 19.62 -1.60 7.35
CA CYS A 415 18.51 -2.16 6.59
C CYS A 415 17.66 -3.02 7.52
N THR A 416 16.37 -2.69 7.61
CA THR A 416 15.37 -3.50 8.33
C THR A 416 14.35 -4.01 7.33
N ILE A 417 14.14 -5.32 7.29
CA ILE A 417 13.12 -6.00 6.51
C ILE A 417 12.02 -6.47 7.45
N SER A 418 10.77 -6.18 7.14
CA SER A 418 9.63 -6.63 7.93
C SER A 418 8.55 -7.30 7.08
N PHE A 419 7.83 -8.22 7.72
CA PHE A 419 6.67 -8.92 7.15
C PHE A 419 5.60 -9.08 8.23
N VAL A 420 4.35 -9.29 7.82
CA VAL A 420 3.23 -9.51 8.75
C VAL A 420 2.58 -10.87 8.56
N GLY A 421 2.02 -11.44 9.64
CA GLY A 421 1.26 -12.68 9.58
C GLY A 421 -0.15 -12.51 9.04
N THR A 422 -0.76 -11.34 9.24
CA THR A 422 -2.13 -11.05 8.79
C THR A 422 -2.27 -9.61 8.27
N ARG A 423 -2.99 -9.43 7.16
CA ARG A 423 -3.21 -8.10 6.58
C ARG A 423 -4.69 -7.91 6.27
N ARG A 424 -5.22 -6.72 6.60
CA ARG A 424 -6.56 -6.30 6.19
C ARG A 424 -6.48 -5.82 4.74
N VAL A 425 -7.11 -6.55 3.83
CA VAL A 425 -7.16 -6.25 2.39
C VAL A 425 -8.64 -6.19 1.98
N TYR A 426 -9.08 -5.04 1.46
CA TYR A 426 -10.49 -4.77 1.14
C TYR A 426 -11.47 -5.07 2.29
N GLY A 427 -11.09 -4.72 3.52
CA GLY A 427 -11.92 -4.94 4.72
C GLY A 427 -11.97 -6.38 5.22
N GLN A 428 -11.24 -7.31 4.60
CA GLN A 428 -11.14 -8.70 5.03
C GLN A 428 -9.74 -9.03 5.55
N TRP A 429 -9.68 -9.77 6.66
CA TRP A 429 -8.43 -10.31 7.17
C TRP A 429 -7.96 -11.46 6.30
N GLN A 430 -6.74 -11.35 5.80
CA GLN A 430 -6.08 -12.39 5.02
C GLN A 430 -4.79 -12.78 5.72
N SER A 431 -4.60 -14.09 5.90
CA SER A 431 -3.32 -14.65 6.34
C SER A 431 -2.29 -14.43 5.23
N GLN A 432 -1.12 -13.90 5.60
CA GLN A 432 -0.01 -13.68 4.70
C GLN A 432 1.09 -14.69 5.02
N MET A 433 1.76 -15.18 3.99
CA MET A 433 2.98 -15.96 4.16
C MET A 433 4.18 -15.02 4.02
N PRO A 434 5.28 -15.23 4.77
CA PRO A 434 6.52 -14.53 4.54
C PRO A 434 6.97 -14.67 3.08
N SER A 435 7.57 -13.62 2.53
CA SER A 435 8.08 -13.62 1.16
C SER A 435 9.13 -14.71 0.99
N ARG A 436 9.10 -15.41 -0.15
CA ARG A 436 10.18 -16.31 -0.57
C ARG A 436 11.56 -15.64 -0.63
N PHE A 437 11.62 -14.31 -0.79
CA PHE A 437 12.90 -13.58 -0.79
C PHE A 437 13.58 -13.60 0.59
N ILE A 438 12.83 -13.87 1.65
CA ILE A 438 13.38 -14.04 3.00
C ILE A 438 14.24 -15.30 3.07
N ASP A 439 13.79 -16.41 2.49
CA ASP A 439 14.52 -17.69 2.47
C ASP A 439 15.82 -17.62 1.64
N GLU A 440 15.96 -16.58 0.82
CA GLU A 440 17.11 -16.36 -0.05
C GLU A 440 18.16 -15.42 0.58
N LEU A 441 17.84 -14.85 1.74
CA LEU A 441 18.79 -14.05 2.51
C LEU A 441 19.80 -14.98 3.23
N PRO A 442 21.11 -14.75 3.10
CA PRO A 442 22.10 -15.57 3.81
C PRO A 442 22.10 -15.29 5.32
N GLU A 443 22.07 -16.36 6.14
CA GLU A 443 22.03 -16.29 7.61
C GLU A 443 23.22 -15.50 8.21
N ASP A 444 24.38 -15.55 7.56
CA ASP A 444 25.58 -14.84 8.00
C ASP A 444 25.40 -13.31 7.99
N HIS A 445 24.50 -12.79 7.16
CA HIS A 445 24.27 -11.34 7.00
C HIS A 445 22.96 -10.84 7.61
N VAL A 446 22.14 -11.73 8.17
CA VAL A 446 20.83 -11.39 8.73
C VAL A 446 20.78 -11.68 10.23
N GLU A 447 20.11 -10.80 10.97
CA GLU A 447 19.72 -11.00 12.36
C GLU A 447 18.21 -11.08 12.45
N VAL A 448 17.68 -12.21 12.95
CA VAL A 448 16.24 -12.43 13.11
C VAL A 448 15.80 -11.95 14.49
N LEU A 449 14.92 -10.95 14.52
CA LEU A 449 14.42 -10.32 15.76
C LEU A 449 12.99 -10.75 16.11
N THR A 450 12.37 -11.60 15.29
CA THR A 450 10.98 -12.05 15.45
C THR A 450 10.77 -12.82 16.76
N PRO A 451 9.76 -12.48 17.59
CA PRO A 451 9.44 -13.24 18.79
C PRO A 451 9.08 -14.70 18.47
N PRO A 452 9.53 -15.68 19.29
CA PRO A 452 9.14 -17.08 19.12
C PRO A 452 7.62 -17.22 19.29
N GLY A 453 6.93 -17.69 18.24
CA GLY A 453 5.47 -17.91 18.23
C GLY A 453 4.72 -17.32 17.02
N LEU A 454 5.31 -16.34 16.30
CA LEU A 454 4.78 -15.88 15.01
C LEU A 454 5.02 -16.90 13.88
N TYR A 455 6.10 -17.67 13.98
CA TYR A 455 6.30 -18.91 13.23
C TYR A 455 5.66 -20.08 13.99
N GLY A 456 4.37 -20.33 13.77
CA GLY A 456 3.66 -21.42 14.43
C GLY A 456 2.78 -22.21 13.48
N SER A 457 3.22 -23.43 13.16
CA SER A 457 2.42 -24.56 12.64
C SER A 457 2.02 -24.54 11.15
N THR A 458 2.96 -24.96 10.28
CA THR A 458 2.61 -25.67 9.04
C THR A 458 3.52 -26.89 8.82
N GLY A 459 3.04 -28.07 9.24
CA GLY A 459 3.28 -29.34 8.53
C GLY A 459 4.36 -30.30 9.07
N GLY A 460 3.89 -31.43 9.61
CA GLY A 460 4.48 -32.76 9.37
C GLY A 460 5.71 -33.17 10.21
N ALA A 461 5.50 -34.13 11.11
CA ALA A 461 6.55 -34.81 11.85
C ALA A 461 7.63 -35.42 10.92
N MET A 462 8.84 -34.88 10.97
CA MET A 462 10.08 -35.55 10.57
C MET A 462 11.17 -35.19 11.60
N ASP A 463 11.73 -36.24 12.19
CA ASP A 463 12.70 -36.26 13.28
C ASP A 463 14.06 -35.69 12.84
N LEU A 464 14.54 -34.62 13.48
CA LEU A 464 15.89 -34.07 13.35
C LEU A 464 16.36 -33.59 14.76
N PRO A 465 17.66 -33.72 15.07
CA PRO A 465 18.13 -33.86 16.45
C PRO A 465 18.10 -32.55 17.23
N GLN A 466 17.78 -32.68 18.53
CA GLN A 466 17.81 -31.62 19.55
C GLN A 466 19.09 -30.77 19.43
N SER A 467 18.90 -29.48 19.17
CA SER A 467 19.91 -28.44 19.41
C SER A 467 19.44 -27.57 20.58
N ASP A 468 20.36 -27.33 21.52
CA ASP A 468 20.19 -26.63 22.80
C ASP A 468 19.96 -25.10 22.65
N LEU A 469 19.01 -24.72 21.80
CA LEU A 469 18.56 -23.34 21.60
C LEU A 469 17.52 -22.83 22.61
N PRO A 470 16.70 -23.66 23.30
CA PRO A 470 15.71 -23.14 24.26
C PRO A 470 16.32 -22.53 25.54
N ASP A 471 17.50 -23.00 25.98
CA ASP A 471 18.05 -22.62 27.30
C ASP A 471 18.81 -21.30 27.32
N ARG A 472 19.18 -20.74 26.15
CA ARG A 472 19.86 -19.45 26.05
C ARG A 472 18.92 -18.25 25.92
N ALA A 473 17.67 -18.46 25.50
CA ALA A 473 16.65 -17.41 25.39
C ALA A 473 15.97 -17.10 26.74
N ALA A 474 16.04 -18.00 27.72
CA ALA A 474 15.45 -17.79 29.04
C ALA A 474 16.29 -16.88 29.96
N ASN A 475 17.55 -16.60 29.60
CA ASN A 475 18.50 -15.86 30.46
C ASN A 475 18.95 -14.50 29.88
N ALA A 476 18.37 -14.02 28.78
CA ALA A 476 18.73 -12.74 28.19
C ALA A 476 17.89 -11.59 28.80
N ASP A 477 18.41 -11.01 29.88
CA ASP A 477 17.95 -9.76 30.52
C ASP A 477 18.19 -8.53 29.62
N ALA A 478 17.58 -8.49 28.43
CA ALA A 478 17.84 -7.46 27.43
C ALA A 478 16.60 -6.66 27.02
N TYR A 479 15.63 -6.41 27.90
CA TYR A 479 14.53 -5.47 27.58
C TYR A 479 14.02 -4.72 28.84
N ASP A 480 14.58 -3.53 29.07
CA ASP A 480 14.00 -2.54 29.99
C ASP A 480 13.86 -1.18 29.28
N SER A 481 12.90 -1.09 28.35
CA SER A 481 12.56 0.17 27.70
C SER A 481 11.47 0.93 28.51
N PRO A 482 11.54 2.27 28.61
CA PRO A 482 10.52 3.07 29.32
C PRO A 482 9.10 2.91 28.77
N GLY A 483 8.96 2.53 27.48
CA GLY A 483 7.68 2.20 26.85
C GLY A 483 7.08 0.89 27.37
N TRP A 484 7.91 -0.15 27.55
CA TRP A 484 7.51 -1.45 28.08
C TRP A 484 7.07 -1.36 29.55
N ARG A 485 7.77 -0.55 30.36
CA ARG A 485 7.35 -0.22 31.74
C ARG A 485 5.99 0.48 31.81
N ARG A 486 5.68 1.35 30.84
CA ARG A 486 4.35 2.00 30.73
C ARG A 486 3.26 1.02 30.31
N MET A 487 3.60 0.03 29.47
CA MET A 487 2.68 -1.05 29.06
C MET A 487 2.36 -2.00 30.22
N GLN A 488 3.38 -2.46 30.96
CA GLN A 488 3.18 -3.29 32.16
C GLN A 488 2.39 -2.56 33.26
N ALA A 489 2.72 -1.30 33.55
CA ALA A 489 2.00 -0.50 34.54
C ALA A 489 0.51 -0.24 34.17
N ARG A 490 0.16 -0.35 32.88
CA ARG A 490 -1.23 -0.29 32.39
C ARG A 490 -1.92 -1.66 32.39
N ARG A 491 -1.15 -2.77 32.31
CA ARG A 491 -1.66 -4.15 32.32
C ARG A 491 -2.19 -4.55 33.71
N ASP A 492 -1.54 -4.09 34.78
CA ASP A 492 -1.92 -4.41 36.17
C ASP A 492 -3.13 -3.60 36.70
N ARG A 493 -3.68 -2.67 35.90
CA ARG A 493 -4.79 -1.79 36.32
C ARG A 493 -6.13 -2.07 35.63
N ARG A 494 -6.24 -3.10 34.78
CA ARG A 494 -7.51 -3.53 34.19
C ARG A 494 -7.67 -5.05 34.34
N PRO A 495 -8.61 -5.56 35.16
CA PRO A 495 -9.01 -6.95 35.04
C PRO A 495 -9.69 -7.13 33.68
N VAL A 496 -9.09 -7.93 32.80
CA VAL A 496 -9.71 -8.36 31.56
C VAL A 496 -10.85 -9.30 31.94
N SER A 497 -12.07 -8.77 32.01
CA SER A 497 -13.28 -9.60 32.00
C SER A 497 -13.36 -10.31 30.65
N GLN A 498 -13.48 -11.63 30.67
CA GLN A 498 -13.83 -12.42 29.49
C GLN A 498 -15.07 -11.79 28.83
N PRO A 499 -15.08 -11.56 27.50
CA PRO A 499 -16.28 -11.10 26.83
C PRO A 499 -17.35 -12.18 26.97
N ALA A 500 -18.44 -11.84 27.67
CA ALA A 500 -19.68 -12.58 27.55
C ALA A 500 -20.20 -12.38 26.11
N GLU A 501 -20.56 -13.48 25.46
CA GLU A 501 -21.14 -13.51 24.12
C GLU A 501 -22.30 -12.49 24.01
N ALA A 502 -22.03 -11.37 23.34
CA ALA A 502 -23.08 -10.49 22.86
C ALA A 502 -23.67 -11.14 21.59
N ARG A 503 -24.85 -11.74 21.76
CA ARG A 503 -25.68 -12.22 20.65
C ARG A 503 -26.05 -11.04 19.74
N GLY A 504 -25.32 -10.90 18.63
CA GLY A 504 -25.72 -10.08 17.50
C GLY A 504 -26.97 -10.68 16.85
N LEU A 505 -27.99 -9.84 16.66
CA LEU A 505 -29.19 -10.14 15.89
C LEU A 505 -28.81 -10.47 14.44
N VAL A 506 -28.93 -11.74 14.07
CA VAL A 506 -28.90 -12.20 12.70
C VAL A 506 -30.21 -11.78 12.03
N ILE A 507 -30.15 -10.88 11.06
CA ILE A 507 -31.20 -10.74 10.05
C ILE A 507 -30.78 -11.67 8.90
N ASP A 508 -31.58 -12.72 8.76
CA ASP A 508 -31.39 -13.88 7.90
C ASP A 508 -31.36 -13.53 6.41
N ALA A 509 -30.37 -14.07 5.68
CA ALA A 509 -30.39 -14.18 4.23
C ALA A 509 -29.74 -15.51 3.82
N GLN A 510 -30.59 -16.54 3.78
CA GLN A 510 -30.43 -17.89 3.22
C GLN A 510 -29.79 -18.94 4.13
N ALA A 511 -30.67 -19.62 4.88
CA ALA A 511 -30.43 -20.88 5.55
C ALA A 511 -29.72 -21.90 4.63
N VAL A 512 -28.43 -22.14 4.89
CA VAL A 512 -27.74 -23.34 4.41
C VAL A 512 -28.27 -24.49 5.26
N PRO A 513 -28.92 -25.52 4.67
CA PRO A 513 -29.34 -26.67 5.44
C PRO A 513 -28.10 -27.34 6.08
N ALA A 514 -28.09 -27.42 7.41
CA ALA A 514 -27.07 -28.15 8.14
C ALA A 514 -27.29 -29.65 7.92
N PHE A 515 -26.49 -30.26 7.07
CA PHE A 515 -26.50 -31.72 6.85
C PHE A 515 -25.73 -32.41 7.98
N GLY A 516 -26.23 -33.56 8.44
CA GLY A 516 -25.55 -34.49 9.33
C GLY A 516 -24.89 -35.65 8.57
N VAL A 517 -23.93 -36.32 9.21
CA VAL A 517 -23.37 -37.59 8.70
C VAL A 517 -24.49 -38.65 8.72
N GLY A 518 -24.68 -39.35 7.60
CA GLY A 518 -25.78 -40.29 7.36
C GLY A 518 -26.99 -39.67 6.64
N ASP A 519 -27.01 -38.36 6.41
CA ASP A 519 -28.13 -37.72 5.71
C ASP A 519 -28.18 -38.10 4.24
N ARG A 520 -29.39 -38.34 3.75
CA ARG A 520 -29.66 -38.57 2.33
C ARG A 520 -29.79 -37.24 1.60
N VAL A 521 -28.97 -37.06 0.59
CA VAL A 521 -28.83 -35.78 -0.13
C VAL A 521 -28.86 -36.00 -1.64
N PHE A 522 -29.17 -34.94 -2.39
CA PHE A 522 -29.24 -34.96 -3.85
C PHE A 522 -28.35 -33.87 -4.44
N HIS A 523 -27.60 -34.22 -5.47
CA HIS A 523 -26.80 -33.29 -6.27
C HIS A 523 -27.22 -33.39 -7.75
N GLN A 524 -27.46 -32.25 -8.40
CA GLN A 524 -28.00 -32.19 -9.77
C GLN A 524 -27.22 -33.04 -10.79
N LYS A 525 -25.90 -33.15 -10.64
CA LYS A 525 -25.02 -33.93 -11.54
C LYS A 525 -24.83 -35.40 -11.13
N PHE A 526 -24.90 -35.70 -9.84
CA PHE A 526 -24.46 -37.01 -9.30
C PHE A 526 -25.62 -37.84 -8.73
N GLY A 527 -26.82 -37.26 -8.66
CA GLY A 527 -28.01 -37.92 -8.16
C GLY A 527 -28.05 -37.97 -6.63
N TYR A 528 -28.72 -39.00 -6.10
CA TYR A 528 -28.81 -39.23 -4.66
C TYR A 528 -27.51 -39.81 -4.11
N GLY A 529 -27.18 -39.41 -2.89
CA GLY A 529 -26.04 -39.94 -2.14
C GLY A 529 -26.24 -39.78 -0.64
N GLU A 530 -25.31 -40.33 0.12
CA GLU A 530 -25.30 -40.32 1.58
C GLU A 530 -24.05 -39.60 2.10
N VAL A 531 -24.22 -38.70 3.08
CA VAL A 531 -23.10 -37.95 3.66
C VAL A 531 -22.28 -38.87 4.56
N MET A 532 -21.02 -39.09 4.21
CA MET A 532 -20.09 -39.95 4.95
C MET A 532 -19.21 -39.18 5.94
N GLU A 533 -18.84 -37.94 5.61
CA GLU A 533 -17.95 -37.11 6.43
C GLU A 533 -18.25 -35.62 6.20
N ILE A 534 -18.04 -34.79 7.23
CA ILE A 534 -18.24 -33.34 7.19
C ILE A 534 -16.94 -32.68 7.66
N GLU A 535 -16.36 -31.85 6.80
CA GLU A 535 -15.14 -31.09 7.07
C GLU A 535 -15.39 -29.61 6.73
N GLY A 536 -15.85 -28.84 7.73
CA GLY A 536 -16.26 -27.45 7.55
C GLY A 536 -17.50 -27.31 6.65
N ASP A 537 -17.37 -26.60 5.53
CA ASP A 537 -18.43 -26.43 4.52
C ASP A 537 -18.44 -27.54 3.44
N LYS A 538 -17.50 -28.51 3.52
CA LYS A 538 -17.36 -29.62 2.57
C LYS A 538 -17.93 -30.91 3.13
N LEU A 539 -18.68 -31.61 2.29
CA LEU A 539 -19.29 -32.91 2.54
C LEU A 539 -18.61 -33.96 1.67
N LEU A 540 -18.17 -35.07 2.26
CA LEU A 540 -17.87 -36.29 1.53
C LEU A 540 -19.17 -37.08 1.37
N ILE A 541 -19.63 -37.27 0.13
CA ILE A 541 -20.90 -37.93 -0.16
C ILE A 541 -20.64 -39.17 -1.03
N GLU A 542 -21.17 -40.30 -0.62
CA GLU A 542 -21.19 -41.53 -1.42
C GLU A 542 -22.44 -41.52 -2.32
N PHE A 543 -22.26 -41.26 -3.62
CA PHE A 543 -23.36 -41.20 -4.58
C PHE A 543 -23.69 -42.57 -5.17
N ASP A 544 -24.99 -42.91 -5.21
CA ASP A 544 -25.50 -44.22 -5.63
C ASP A 544 -25.04 -44.63 -7.04
N LYS A 545 -24.77 -43.65 -7.92
CA LYS A 545 -24.36 -43.86 -9.32
C LYS A 545 -22.99 -43.29 -9.68
N ALA A 546 -22.35 -42.54 -8.77
CA ALA A 546 -21.14 -41.76 -9.08
C ALA A 546 -19.99 -41.97 -8.08
N GLY A 547 -20.19 -42.79 -7.04
CA GLY A 547 -19.21 -43.08 -5.98
C GLY A 547 -18.92 -41.89 -5.07
N ALA A 548 -17.94 -42.03 -4.18
CA ALA A 548 -17.48 -40.98 -3.27
C ALA A 548 -17.06 -39.68 -4.00
N LYS A 549 -17.63 -38.54 -3.59
CA LYS A 549 -17.23 -37.18 -4.04
C LYS A 549 -17.23 -36.20 -2.87
N ARG A 550 -16.24 -35.30 -2.85
CA ARG A 550 -16.21 -34.14 -1.92
C ARG A 550 -16.84 -32.92 -2.58
N LEU A 551 -17.85 -32.33 -1.95
CA LEU A 551 -18.63 -31.20 -2.48
C LEU A 551 -18.91 -30.17 -1.38
N VAL A 552 -19.06 -28.90 -1.74
CA VAL A 552 -19.47 -27.86 -0.78
C VAL A 552 -20.98 -27.96 -0.53
N GLY A 553 -21.40 -27.88 0.74
CA GLY A 553 -22.79 -28.13 1.18
C GLY A 553 -23.85 -27.30 0.45
N LYS A 554 -23.51 -26.10 -0.04
CA LYS A 554 -24.41 -25.23 -0.82
C LYS A 554 -24.86 -25.81 -2.17
N PHE A 555 -24.16 -26.82 -2.70
CA PHE A 555 -24.46 -27.41 -4.01
C PHE A 555 -25.30 -28.68 -3.94
N VAL A 556 -25.75 -29.05 -2.74
CA VAL A 556 -26.46 -30.30 -2.52
C VAL A 556 -27.66 -30.03 -1.61
N VAL A 557 -28.77 -30.69 -1.91
CA VAL A 557 -30.09 -30.47 -1.28
C VAL A 557 -30.54 -31.72 -0.53
N ALA A 558 -31.34 -31.56 0.52
CA ALA A 558 -31.88 -32.70 1.25
C ALA A 558 -32.79 -33.54 0.35
N ALA A 559 -32.72 -34.88 0.43
CA ALA A 559 -33.50 -35.77 -0.43
C ALA A 559 -35.02 -35.54 -0.33
N GLY A 560 -35.52 -35.06 0.82
CA GLY A 560 -36.93 -34.72 1.05
C GLY A 560 -37.39 -33.38 0.45
N GLN A 561 -36.49 -32.56 -0.09
CA GLN A 561 -36.80 -31.27 -0.72
C GLN A 561 -36.76 -31.30 -2.26
N VAL A 562 -36.53 -32.49 -2.85
CA VAL A 562 -36.33 -32.66 -4.31
C VAL A 562 -37.62 -32.43 -5.11
N ASP A 563 -38.80 -32.50 -4.49
CA ASP A 563 -40.09 -32.24 -5.15
C ASP A 563 -40.34 -30.75 -5.51
N GLY A 564 -39.43 -29.84 -5.15
CA GLY A 564 -39.57 -28.40 -5.35
C GLY A 564 -38.60 -27.73 -6.34
N VAL A 565 -37.73 -28.49 -7.02
CA VAL A 565 -36.71 -27.90 -7.92
C VAL A 565 -37.12 -28.09 -9.39
N PRO A 566 -37.28 -27.02 -10.20
CA PRO A 566 -37.58 -27.19 -11.62
C PRO A 566 -36.40 -27.84 -12.36
N PHE A 567 -36.73 -28.76 -13.27
CA PHE A 567 -35.80 -29.51 -14.13
C PHE A 567 -34.80 -28.63 -14.89
#